data_AF-A0A8C5SEM6-F1
#
_entry.id   AF-A0A8C5SEM6-F1
#
_cell.length_a   1.000
_cell.length_b   1.000
_cell.length_c   1.000
_cell.angle_alpha   90.00
_cell.angle_beta   90.00
_cell.angle_gamma   90.00
#
_symmetry.space_group_name_H-M   'P 1'
#
loop_
_entity.id
_entity.type
_entity.pdbx_description
1 polymer ?
#
loop_
_entity_poly.entity_id
_entity_poly.type
_entity_poly.pdbx_seq_one_letter_code
_entity_poly.pdbx_strand_id
1 'polypeptide(L)'
;SNPSLSQAYKLLLLGIPDLYYSAGFHFSRASYLLSLLRPQIYTELELKKHGLKVLRRDPYSFTPILEDSQGEKVPRSLLLGNNMADTQKQIAQFSLKDAQAFPKYEEFMNRLVTAIDPLLDICPMDVAALTQGSLRQRFRALVGLRALYHAGERQMALHL
;
A
#
# COMPACT_ATOMS: atom_id res chain seq x y z
N SER A 1 33.85 23.98 -18.79
CA SER A 1 32.93 23.39 -19.78
C SER A 1 32.03 22.40 -19.05
N ASN A 2 30.83 22.85 -18.67
CA ASN A 2 29.92 22.10 -17.81
C ASN A 2 29.29 20.95 -18.61
N PRO A 3 29.38 19.68 -18.18
CA PRO A 3 28.72 18.60 -18.88
C PRO A 3 27.21 18.77 -18.73
N SER A 4 26.48 18.66 -19.84
CA SER A 4 25.02 18.77 -19.85
C SER A 4 24.40 17.71 -18.93
N LEU A 5 23.38 18.09 -18.17
CA LEU A 5 22.59 17.26 -17.23
C LEU A 5 22.31 15.83 -17.76
N SER A 6 22.11 15.68 -19.08
CA SER A 6 21.91 14.40 -19.76
C SER A 6 23.05 13.37 -19.60
N GLN A 7 24.32 13.80 -19.52
CA GLN A 7 25.46 12.90 -19.34
C GLN A 7 25.60 12.41 -17.90
N ALA A 8 25.20 13.21 -16.91
CA ALA A 8 25.22 12.82 -15.51
C ALA A 8 24.20 11.70 -15.22
N TYR A 9 23.02 11.73 -15.87
CA TYR A 9 22.01 10.67 -15.75
C TYR A 9 22.42 9.37 -16.46
N LYS A 10 23.24 9.45 -17.52
CA LYS A 10 23.71 8.27 -18.26
C LYS A 10 24.64 7.37 -17.43
N LEU A 11 25.33 7.93 -16.44
CA LEU A 11 26.20 7.21 -15.51
C LEU A 11 25.42 6.51 -14.39
N LEU A 12 24.12 6.82 -14.22
CA LEU A 12 23.22 6.24 -13.21
C LEU A 12 22.78 4.80 -13.57
N LEU A 13 22.96 4.37 -14.83
CA LEU A 13 22.57 3.04 -15.32
C LEU A 13 23.76 2.06 -15.46
N LEU A 14 24.99 2.51 -15.28
CA LEU A 14 26.21 1.70 -15.45
C LEU A 14 26.84 1.34 -14.10
N GLY A 15 26.15 0.50 -13.34
CA GLY A 15 26.77 -0.54 -12.53
C GLY A 15 27.88 -0.18 -11.52
N ILE A 16 27.78 0.92 -10.79
CA ILE A 16 28.68 1.19 -9.65
C ILE A 16 27.91 0.97 -8.33
N PRO A 17 28.48 0.21 -7.37
CA PRO A 17 27.81 -0.14 -6.12
C PRO A 17 27.77 1.07 -5.20
N ASP A 18 26.60 1.26 -4.59
CA ASP A 18 26.28 2.24 -3.55
C ASP A 18 26.64 3.69 -3.90
N LEU A 19 25.66 4.57 -4.23
CA LEU A 19 25.68 5.92 -3.67
C LEU A 19 24.44 6.80 -4.02
N TYR A 20 23.74 7.22 -2.96
CA TYR A 20 23.21 8.57 -2.65
C TYR A 20 22.06 9.14 -3.48
N TYR A 21 20.86 9.07 -2.88
CA TYR A 21 19.72 9.91 -3.20
C TYR A 21 19.54 10.95 -2.09
N SER A 22 19.37 12.23 -2.45
CA SER A 22 18.90 13.35 -1.61
C SER A 22 19.19 13.26 -0.10
N ALA A 23 20.19 13.98 0.39
CA ALA A 23 20.34 14.32 1.82
C ALA A 23 20.01 13.18 2.83
N GLY A 24 20.67 12.02 2.72
CA GLY A 24 20.82 11.08 3.83
C GLY A 24 19.87 9.87 3.92
N PHE A 25 18.99 9.62 2.94
CA PHE A 25 18.08 8.45 3.00
C PHE A 25 18.52 7.30 2.08
N HIS A 26 18.67 6.10 2.66
CA HIS A 26 19.00 4.86 1.94
C HIS A 26 17.83 3.87 2.05
N PHE A 27 17.36 3.36 0.91
CA PHE A 27 16.34 2.31 0.88
C PHE A 27 16.90 1.04 0.26
N SER A 28 16.62 -0.10 0.89
CA SER A 28 16.96 -1.41 0.32
C SER A 28 16.18 -1.64 -0.97
N ARG A 29 16.87 -2.11 -2.02
CA ARG A 29 16.30 -2.46 -3.33
C ARG A 29 15.21 -3.54 -3.26
N ALA A 30 15.18 -4.30 -2.16
CA ALA A 30 14.18 -5.35 -1.90
C ALA A 30 13.23 -4.97 -0.74
N SER A 31 13.10 -3.69 -0.42
CA SER A 31 12.25 -3.24 0.69
C SER A 31 10.77 -3.48 0.39
N TYR A 32 10.09 -4.24 1.25
CA TYR A 32 8.63 -4.36 1.26
C TYR A 32 7.94 -2.99 1.35
N LEU A 33 8.56 -2.02 2.04
CA LEU A 33 8.02 -0.66 2.17
C LEU A 33 7.86 0.03 0.83
N LEU A 34 8.69 -0.33 -0.16
CA LEU A 34 8.56 0.24 -1.48
C LEU A 34 7.20 -0.08 -2.08
N SER A 35 6.69 -1.30 -1.89
CA SER A 35 5.36 -1.72 -2.36
C SER A 35 4.21 -1.01 -1.64
N LEU A 36 4.46 -0.44 -0.44
CA LEU A 36 3.48 0.32 0.33
C LEU A 36 3.38 1.78 -0.10
N LEU A 37 4.29 2.25 -0.96
CA LEU A 37 4.18 3.60 -1.50
C LEU A 37 2.88 3.74 -2.27
N ARG A 38 2.30 4.93 -2.18
CA ARG A 38 1.11 5.30 -2.93
C ARG A 38 1.42 5.46 -4.43
N PRO A 39 0.52 5.07 -5.34
CA PRO A 39 0.69 5.17 -6.80
C PRO A 39 1.18 6.56 -7.27
N GLN A 40 0.71 7.62 -6.62
CA GLN A 40 1.05 9.01 -6.91
C GLN A 40 2.56 9.26 -6.73
N ILE A 41 3.16 8.73 -5.66
CA ILE A 41 4.59 8.89 -5.36
C ILE A 41 5.45 8.26 -6.47
N TYR A 42 5.08 7.07 -6.96
CA TYR A 42 5.81 6.45 -8.07
C TYR A 42 5.73 7.26 -9.36
N THR A 43 4.61 7.97 -9.56
CA THR A 43 4.36 8.77 -10.76
C THR A 43 5.12 10.09 -10.69
N GLU A 44 5.01 10.82 -9.58
CA GLU A 44 5.69 12.10 -9.35
C GLU A 44 7.22 11.97 -9.37
N LEU A 45 7.75 10.89 -8.81
CA LEU A 45 9.19 10.61 -8.81
C LEU A 45 9.65 9.87 -10.07
N GLU A 46 8.76 9.63 -11.03
CA GLU A 46 9.03 8.92 -12.28
C GLU A 46 9.75 7.57 -12.09
N LEU A 47 9.50 6.86 -10.99
CA LEU A 47 10.32 5.72 -10.55
C LEU A 47 10.39 4.60 -11.60
N LYS A 48 9.32 4.40 -12.38
CA LYS A 48 9.32 3.44 -13.50
C LYS A 48 10.34 3.79 -14.58
N LYS A 49 10.51 5.08 -14.92
CA LYS A 49 11.53 5.53 -15.88
C LYS A 49 12.95 5.33 -15.32
N HIS A 50 13.09 5.42 -14.00
CA HIS A 50 14.32 5.11 -13.28
C HIS A 50 14.55 3.62 -13.03
N GLY A 51 13.77 2.73 -13.67
CA GLY A 51 14.02 1.29 -13.66
C GLY A 51 13.35 0.52 -12.52
N LEU A 52 12.49 1.16 -11.74
CA LEU A 52 11.72 0.46 -10.71
C LEU A 52 10.77 -0.58 -11.34
N LYS A 53 10.86 -1.82 -10.85
CA LYS A 53 9.96 -2.92 -11.18
C LYS A 53 9.32 -3.43 -9.89
N VAL A 54 7.99 -3.30 -9.78
CA VAL A 54 7.23 -3.87 -8.67
C VAL A 54 6.81 -5.29 -9.03
N LEU A 55 7.27 -6.26 -8.25
CA LEU A 55 6.87 -7.66 -8.41
C LEU A 55 5.65 -7.93 -7.53
N ARG A 56 4.61 -8.52 -8.12
CA ARG A 56 3.44 -8.95 -7.37
C ARG A 56 3.79 -10.18 -6.54
N ARG A 57 3.40 -10.15 -5.27
CA ARG A 57 3.54 -11.27 -4.35
C ARG A 57 2.23 -12.07 -4.33
N ASP A 58 2.27 -13.30 -4.80
CA ASP A 58 1.18 -14.27 -4.70
C ASP A 58 1.81 -15.67 -4.59
N PRO A 59 1.58 -16.42 -3.50
CA PRO A 59 0.77 -16.08 -2.32
C PRO A 59 1.33 -14.91 -1.51
N TYR A 60 0.43 -14.09 -0.96
CA TYR A 60 0.81 -12.88 -0.22
C TYR A 60 0.96 -13.10 1.28
N SER A 61 0.75 -14.30 1.83
CA SER A 61 1.04 -14.59 3.23
C SER A 61 1.34 -16.06 3.44
N PHE A 62 2.31 -16.35 4.31
CA PHE A 62 2.62 -17.68 4.81
C PHE A 62 2.86 -17.60 6.31
N THR A 63 2.03 -18.29 7.08
CA THR A 63 2.13 -18.36 8.53
C THR A 63 2.38 -19.82 8.93
N PRO A 64 3.61 -20.19 9.30
CA PRO A 64 3.90 -21.52 9.81
C PRO A 64 3.27 -21.68 11.20
N ILE A 65 2.75 -22.87 11.50
CA ILE A 65 2.28 -23.20 12.86
C ILE A 65 3.35 -24.07 13.51
N LEU A 66 3.77 -23.66 14.70
CA LEU A 66 4.63 -24.49 15.53
C LEU A 66 3.76 -25.59 16.14
N GLU A 67 3.85 -26.79 15.59
CA GLU A 67 3.20 -27.99 16.11
C GLU A 67 4.28 -28.94 16.62
N ASP A 68 4.04 -29.59 17.78
CA ASP A 68 4.92 -30.63 18.31
C ASP A 68 4.81 -31.87 17.41
N SER A 69 5.59 -31.89 16.33
CA SER A 69 5.68 -33.03 15.43
C SER A 69 6.56 -34.11 16.06
N GLN A 70 6.04 -34.78 17.09
CA GLN A 70 6.59 -36.03 17.63
C GLN A 70 6.29 -37.25 16.73
N GLY A 71 5.88 -37.05 15.47
CA GLY A 71 5.54 -38.11 14.53
C GLY A 71 5.60 -37.66 13.05
N GLU A 72 5.34 -38.58 12.12
CA GLU A 72 5.48 -38.44 10.65
C GLU A 72 4.55 -37.39 9.99
N LYS A 73 3.76 -36.62 10.74
CA LYS A 73 2.84 -35.64 10.17
C LYS A 73 3.57 -34.35 9.81
N VAL A 74 3.36 -33.91 8.57
CA VAL A 74 3.77 -32.57 8.11
C VAL A 74 3.00 -31.53 8.93
N PRO A 75 3.68 -30.55 9.57
CA PRO A 75 3.03 -29.52 10.36
C PRO A 75 2.12 -28.65 9.48
N ARG A 76 0.99 -28.23 10.03
CA ARG A 76 0.06 -27.35 9.31
C ARG A 76 0.67 -25.95 9.11
N SER A 77 0.18 -25.26 8.09
CA SER A 77 0.51 -23.87 7.82
C SER A 77 -0.68 -23.16 7.22
N LEU A 78 -0.68 -21.83 7.29
CA LEU A 78 -1.69 -21.00 6.64
C LEU A 78 -1.04 -20.24 5.48
N LEU A 79 -1.39 -20.62 4.26
CA LEU A 79 -0.99 -19.92 3.05
C LEU A 79 -2.18 -19.11 2.51
N LEU A 80 -2.02 -17.80 2.33
CA LEU A 80 -3.05 -16.92 1.79
C LEU A 80 -2.58 -16.30 0.47
N GLY A 81 -3.45 -16.31 -0.53
CA GLY A 81 -3.16 -15.78 -1.86
C GLY A 81 -4.42 -15.23 -2.53
N ASN A 82 -4.28 -14.87 -3.80
CA ASN A 82 -5.37 -14.23 -4.55
C ASN A 82 -6.47 -15.22 -4.98
N ASN A 83 -6.21 -16.52 -4.96
CA ASN A 83 -7.21 -17.54 -5.25
C ASN A 83 -8.08 -17.82 -4.00
N MET A 84 -9.34 -17.40 -4.05
CA MET A 84 -10.29 -17.58 -2.95
C MET A 84 -10.47 -19.05 -2.56
N ALA A 85 -10.62 -19.96 -3.54
CA ALA A 85 -10.86 -21.37 -3.26
C ALA A 85 -9.65 -22.02 -2.56
N ASP A 86 -8.44 -21.68 -2.97
CA ASP A 86 -7.23 -22.20 -2.34
C ASP A 86 -7.02 -21.61 -0.94
N THR A 87 -7.29 -20.31 -0.76
CA THR A 87 -7.31 -19.67 0.56
C THR A 87 -8.33 -20.32 1.50
N GLN A 88 -9.55 -20.60 1.03
CA GLN A 88 -10.57 -21.29 1.84
C GLN A 88 -10.11 -22.71 2.23
N LYS A 89 -9.46 -23.46 1.33
CA LYS A 89 -8.89 -24.78 1.66
C LYS A 89 -7.82 -24.67 2.76
N GLN A 90 -6.99 -23.64 2.73
CA GLN A 90 -5.95 -23.41 3.74
C GLN A 90 -6.57 -23.07 5.11
N ILE A 91 -7.58 -22.20 5.14
CA ILE A 91 -8.31 -21.86 6.38
C ILE A 91 -9.08 -23.08 6.92
N ALA A 92 -9.64 -23.92 6.04
CA ALA A 92 -10.41 -25.11 6.41
C ALA A 92 -9.60 -26.15 7.20
N GLN A 93 -8.26 -26.14 7.08
CA GLN A 93 -7.37 -26.97 7.91
C GLN A 93 -7.47 -26.64 9.42
N PHE A 94 -7.96 -25.43 9.74
CA PHE A 94 -8.14 -24.92 11.10
C PHE A 94 -9.62 -24.78 11.47
N SER A 95 -10.45 -24.31 10.54
CA SER A 95 -11.88 -24.08 10.76
C SER A 95 -12.66 -24.05 9.45
N LEU A 96 -13.57 -25.01 9.27
CA LEU A 96 -14.50 -25.03 8.13
C LEU A 96 -15.48 -23.86 8.17
N LYS A 97 -15.92 -23.45 9.37
CA LYS A 97 -16.83 -22.33 9.56
C LYS A 97 -16.20 -21.02 9.07
N ASP A 98 -14.94 -20.78 9.42
CA ASP A 98 -14.25 -19.55 9.04
C ASP A 98 -13.91 -19.55 7.54
N ALA A 99 -13.54 -20.70 6.98
CA ALA A 99 -13.34 -20.85 5.55
C ALA A 99 -14.61 -20.44 4.77
N GLN A 100 -15.80 -20.84 5.23
CA GLN A 100 -17.07 -20.46 4.59
C GLN A 100 -17.42 -18.98 4.78
N ALA A 101 -17.02 -18.36 5.90
CA ALA A 101 -17.28 -16.96 6.19
C ALA A 101 -16.29 -16.00 5.50
N PHE A 102 -15.09 -16.48 5.16
CA PHE A 102 -13.98 -15.67 4.63
C PHE A 102 -14.32 -14.79 3.42
N PRO A 103 -15.09 -15.26 2.39
CA PRO A 103 -15.46 -14.39 1.28
C PRO A 103 -16.26 -13.15 1.69
N LYS A 104 -17.18 -13.30 2.66
CA LYS A 104 -17.97 -12.18 3.18
C LYS A 104 -17.12 -11.22 4.00
N TYR A 105 -16.13 -11.74 4.72
CA TYR A 105 -15.17 -10.94 5.45
C TYR A 105 -14.31 -10.10 4.49
N GLU A 106 -13.79 -10.69 3.42
CA GLU A 106 -13.01 -9.97 2.39
C GLU A 106 -13.84 -8.88 1.71
N GLU A 107 -15.11 -9.14 1.39
CA GLU A 107 -16.01 -8.12 0.86
C GLU A 107 -16.20 -6.95 1.83
N PHE A 108 -16.40 -7.25 3.12
CA PHE A 108 -16.52 -6.23 4.16
C PHE A 108 -15.24 -5.39 4.28
N MET A 109 -14.07 -6.03 4.29
CA MET A 109 -12.77 -5.34 4.35
C MET A 109 -12.57 -4.46 3.11
N ASN A 110 -12.91 -4.95 1.92
CA ASN A 110 -12.82 -4.16 0.69
C ASN A 110 -13.71 -2.91 0.73
N ARG A 111 -14.93 -3.01 1.28
CA ARG A 111 -15.80 -1.84 1.48
C ARG A 111 -15.19 -0.82 2.43
N LEU A 112 -14.56 -1.28 3.52
CA LEU A 112 -13.88 -0.40 4.47
C LEU A 112 -12.68 0.29 3.82
N VAL A 113 -11.83 -0.45 3.12
CA VAL A 113 -10.67 0.11 2.39
C VAL A 113 -11.15 1.14 1.38
N THR A 114 -12.17 0.82 0.59
CA THR A 114 -12.77 1.72 -0.41
C THR A 114 -13.29 3.00 0.26
N ALA A 115 -13.82 2.95 1.48
CA ALA A 115 -14.27 4.14 2.20
C ALA A 115 -13.11 5.01 2.74
N ILE A 116 -11.99 4.39 3.11
CA ILE A 116 -10.85 5.08 3.77
C ILE A 116 -9.82 5.58 2.76
N ASP A 117 -9.56 4.84 1.68
CA ASP A 117 -8.49 5.11 0.72
C ASP A 117 -8.45 6.58 0.25
N PRO A 118 -9.58 7.22 -0.12
CA PRO A 118 -9.57 8.61 -0.57
C PRO A 118 -9.22 9.61 0.54
N LEU A 119 -9.47 9.26 1.81
CA LEU A 119 -9.18 10.12 2.95
C LEU A 119 -7.68 10.26 3.19
N LEU A 120 -6.91 9.26 2.80
CA LEU A 120 -5.48 9.24 3.07
C LEU A 120 -4.72 10.26 2.21
N ASP A 121 -5.27 10.67 1.06
CA ASP A 121 -4.66 11.66 0.14
C ASP A 121 -4.98 13.12 0.53
N ILE A 122 -5.82 13.31 1.56
CA ILE A 122 -6.29 14.63 1.96
C ILE A 122 -5.40 15.14 3.09
N CYS A 123 -5.03 16.42 3.03
CA CYS A 123 -4.35 17.08 4.13
C CYS A 123 -5.21 16.95 5.40
N PRO A 124 -4.68 16.37 6.50
CA PRO A 124 -5.47 16.18 7.71
C PRO A 124 -5.96 17.53 8.21
N MET A 125 -7.27 17.60 8.48
CA MET A 125 -7.90 18.81 8.95
C MET A 125 -7.35 19.20 10.32
N ASP A 126 -7.01 20.48 10.47
CA ASP A 126 -6.67 21.05 11.76
C ASP A 126 -7.94 21.21 12.62
N VAL A 127 -8.24 20.17 13.41
CA VAL A 127 -9.36 20.12 14.36
C VAL A 127 -9.24 21.16 15.48
N ALA A 128 -8.03 21.60 15.83
CA ALA A 128 -7.82 22.64 16.83
C ALA A 128 -8.20 24.02 16.26
N ALA A 129 -7.83 24.30 15.01
CA ALA A 129 -8.29 25.51 14.30
C ALA A 129 -9.81 25.56 14.11
N LEU A 130 -10.49 24.41 14.07
CA LEU A 130 -11.95 24.34 13.92
C LEU A 130 -12.70 24.67 15.21
N THR A 131 -12.18 24.23 16.35
CA THR A 131 -12.82 24.39 17.67
C THR A 131 -12.40 25.67 18.38
N GLN A 132 -11.14 26.08 18.22
CA GLN A 132 -10.54 27.21 18.94
C GLN A 132 -10.12 28.36 18.02
N GLY A 133 -10.09 28.16 16.70
CA GLY A 133 -9.68 29.19 15.76
C GLY A 133 -10.73 30.27 15.52
N SER A 134 -10.27 31.40 15.00
CA SER A 134 -11.11 32.51 14.53
C SER A 134 -12.07 32.07 13.41
N LEU A 135 -13.18 32.79 13.21
CA LEU A 135 -14.17 32.48 12.15
C LEU A 135 -13.52 32.30 10.76
N ARG A 136 -12.47 33.06 10.44
CA ARG A 136 -11.70 32.91 9.19
C ARG A 136 -10.87 31.63 9.14
N GLN A 137 -10.31 31.19 10.27
CA GLN A 137 -9.57 29.92 10.36
C GLN A 137 -10.53 28.72 10.27
N ARG A 138 -11.71 28.80 10.91
CA ARG A 138 -12.76 27.78 10.79
C ARG A 138 -13.26 27.65 9.35
N PHE A 139 -13.48 28.77 8.66
CA PHE A 139 -13.89 28.76 7.24
C PHE A 139 -12.82 28.14 6.35
N ARG A 140 -11.53 28.44 6.58
CA ARG A 140 -10.42 27.78 5.85
C ARG A 140 -10.31 26.29 6.14
N ALA A 141 -10.55 25.86 7.38
CA ALA A 141 -10.57 24.45 7.71
C ALA A 141 -11.77 23.71 7.08
N LEU A 142 -12.92 24.38 6.93
CA LEU A 142 -14.08 23.87 6.18
C LEU A 142 -13.83 23.74 4.67
N VAL A 143 -12.95 24.56 4.07
CA VAL A 143 -12.53 24.37 2.66
C VAL A 143 -11.85 23.01 2.46
N GLY A 144 -11.22 22.45 3.50
CA GLY A 144 -10.69 21.08 3.49
C GLY A 144 -11.75 19.98 3.30
N LEU A 145 -13.03 20.24 3.67
CA LEU A 145 -14.15 19.32 3.39
C LEU A 145 -14.49 19.24 1.90
N ARG A 146 -14.11 20.25 1.11
CA ARG A 146 -14.31 20.21 -0.34
C ARG A 146 -13.43 19.14 -1.00
N ALA A 147 -12.24 18.90 -0.44
CA ALA A 147 -11.38 17.79 -0.86
C ALA A 147 -12.03 16.43 -0.52
N LEU A 148 -12.71 16.32 0.62
CA LEU A 148 -13.48 15.12 1.00
C LEU A 148 -14.65 14.86 0.04
N TYR A 149 -15.34 15.91 -0.40
CA TYR A 149 -16.42 15.81 -1.38
C TYR A 149 -15.92 15.38 -2.78
N HIS A 150 -14.82 15.97 -3.26
CA HIS A 150 -14.23 15.57 -4.55
C HIS A 150 -13.58 14.18 -4.53
N ALA A 151 -13.11 13.73 -3.37
CA ALA A 151 -12.63 12.37 -3.16
C ALA A 151 -13.77 11.34 -3.28
N GLY A 152 -14.97 11.68 -2.78
CA GLY A 152 -16.18 10.86 -2.97
C GLY A 152 -16.67 10.79 -4.43
N GLU A 153 -16.58 11.88 -5.18
CA GLU A 153 -16.99 11.95 -6.60
C GLU A 153 -16.12 11.08 -7.52
N ARG A 154 -14.80 11.02 -7.28
CA ARG A 154 -13.88 10.16 -8.06
C ARG A 154 -14.18 8.67 -7.91
N GLN A 155 -14.78 8.28 -6.78
CA GLN A 155 -15.16 6.89 -6.52
C GLN A 155 -16.38 6.46 -7.32
N MET A 156 -17.32 7.38 -7.59
CA MET A 156 -18.51 7.10 -8.43
C MET A 156 -18.13 6.94 -9.90
N ALA A 157 -17.09 7.63 -10.38
CA ALA A 157 -16.64 7.57 -11.77
C ALA A 157 -15.85 6.31 -12.14
N LEU A 158 -15.35 5.55 -11.15
CA LEU A 158 -14.65 4.27 -11.36
C LEU A 158 -15.58 3.05 -11.29
N HIS A 159 -16.85 3.26 -10.91
CA HIS A 159 -17.88 2.22 -10.79
C HIS A 159 -19.02 2.37 -11.84
N LEU A 160 -18.84 3.23 -12.85
CA LEU A 160 -19.66 3.34 -14.08
C LEU A 160 -18.83 2.88 -15.28
#